data_AF-A0A3D0DIK7-F1
#
_entry.id   AF-A0A3D0DIK7-F1
#
_cell.length_a   1.000
_cell.length_b   1.000
_cell.length_c   1.000
_cell.angle_alpha   90.00
_cell.angle_beta   90.00
_cell.angle_gamma   90.00
#
_symmetry.space_group_name_H-M   'P 1'
#
loop_
_entity.id
_entity.type
_entity.pdbx_description
1 polymer ?
#
loop_
_entity_poly.entity_id
_entity_poly.type
_entity_poly.pdbx_seq_one_letter_code
_entity_poly.pdbx_strand_id
1 'polypeptide(L)'
;MTRSLLIVTSLQKKRDIKALNIIRKFKKELNWEPLSSFLIDEKVWAYAIDQKGYDPKKVFCHPDVLLNNSKAIIYYRGLCGLSLKAAKDYLGSIESLEEGKGKLGPEKALKIARIFNTFISSIIKNSTKWTIKNGYRTIIATLGITLDGVMRNNIGTLAEDRIRAMVIEWIGDNSLFLL
;
A
#
# COMPACT_ATOMS: atom_id res chain seq x y z
N MET A 1 24.08 -13.25 -0.32
CA MET A 1 22.71 -13.57 0.15
C MET A 1 21.82 -13.80 -1.08
N THR A 2 21.27 -14.99 -1.28
CA THR A 2 20.52 -15.34 -2.50
C THR A 2 19.15 -14.63 -2.55
N ARG A 3 18.72 -14.14 -3.73
CA ARG A 3 17.41 -13.48 -3.96
C ARG A 3 16.24 -14.20 -3.30
N SER A 4 16.23 -15.53 -3.39
CA SER A 4 15.18 -16.39 -2.83
C SER A 4 15.04 -16.27 -1.32
N LEU A 5 16.14 -16.15 -0.58
CA LEU A 5 16.12 -16.02 0.89
C LEU A 5 15.49 -14.70 1.31
N LEU A 6 15.83 -13.60 0.64
CA LEU A 6 15.26 -12.28 0.91
C LEU A 6 13.75 -12.22 0.69
N ILE A 7 13.26 -12.88 -0.36
CA ILE A 7 11.82 -12.99 -0.65
C ILE A 7 11.12 -13.77 0.46
N VAL A 8 11.64 -14.95 0.82
CA VAL A 8 11.05 -15.80 1.87
C VAL A 8 11.01 -15.07 3.22
N THR A 9 12.12 -14.45 3.64
CA THR A 9 12.18 -13.66 4.88
C THR A 9 11.22 -12.47 4.88
N SER A 10 10.98 -11.86 3.72
CA SER A 10 10.02 -10.76 3.59
C SER A 10 8.57 -11.25 3.65
N LEU A 11 8.26 -12.40 3.05
CA LEU A 11 6.94 -13.04 3.13
C LEU A 11 6.60 -13.49 4.56
N GLN A 12 7.59 -13.94 5.33
CA GLN A 12 7.42 -14.28 6.76
C GLN A 12 6.90 -13.09 7.60
N LYS A 13 7.08 -11.85 7.14
CA LYS A 13 6.51 -10.67 7.83
C LYS A 13 4.98 -10.61 7.74
N LYS A 14 4.35 -11.40 6.86
CA LYS A 14 2.88 -11.56 6.70
C LYS A 14 2.13 -10.22 6.64
N ARG A 15 2.64 -9.29 5.80
CA ARG A 15 2.11 -7.92 5.70
C ARG A 15 0.66 -7.89 5.23
N ASP A 16 0.29 -8.79 4.34
CA ASP A 16 -1.06 -9.04 3.84
C ASP A 16 -2.03 -9.42 4.97
N ILE A 17 -1.68 -10.42 5.79
CA ILE A 17 -2.50 -10.88 6.91
C ILE A 17 -2.60 -9.77 7.97
N LYS A 18 -1.50 -9.06 8.25
CA LYS A 18 -1.50 -7.92 9.18
C LYS A 18 -2.42 -6.81 8.70
N ALA A 19 -2.38 -6.46 7.41
CA ALA A 19 -3.27 -5.46 6.81
C ALA A 19 -4.74 -5.86 6.94
N LEU A 20 -5.09 -7.11 6.62
CA LEU A 20 -6.45 -7.64 6.81
C LEU A 20 -6.90 -7.59 8.28
N ASN A 21 -6.01 -7.96 9.20
CA ASN A 21 -6.33 -8.00 10.62
C ASN A 21 -6.57 -6.61 11.21
N ILE A 22 -5.94 -5.56 10.68
CA ILE A 22 -6.20 -4.17 11.10
C ILE A 22 -7.67 -3.83 10.83
N ILE A 23 -8.16 -4.12 9.63
CA ILE A 23 -9.55 -3.84 9.25
C ILE A 23 -10.54 -4.70 10.04
N ARG A 24 -10.23 -5.99 10.22
CA ARG A 24 -11.09 -6.92 10.99
C ARG A 24 -11.22 -6.53 12.46
N LYS A 25 -10.17 -5.98 13.07
CA LYS A 25 -10.16 -5.57 14.48
C LYS A 25 -10.74 -4.19 14.71
N PHE A 26 -10.99 -3.42 13.66
CA PHE A 26 -11.64 -2.12 13.79
C PHE A 26 -13.11 -2.29 14.16
N LYS A 27 -13.48 -1.80 15.36
CA LYS A 27 -14.82 -1.99 15.95
C LYS A 27 -15.68 -0.72 16.01
N LYS A 28 -15.09 0.46 15.80
CA LYS A 28 -15.83 1.72 15.89
C LYS A 28 -16.89 1.76 14.78
N GLU A 29 -18.06 2.28 15.10
CA GLU A 29 -19.08 2.60 14.10
C GLU A 29 -18.58 3.72 13.19
N LEU A 30 -18.90 3.61 11.90
CA LEU A 30 -18.47 4.54 10.87
C LEU A 30 -19.69 5.19 10.27
N ASN A 31 -19.70 6.52 10.23
CA ASN A 31 -20.70 7.27 9.50
C ASN A 31 -20.25 7.43 8.04
N TRP A 32 -21.00 6.85 7.11
CA TRP A 32 -20.71 6.90 5.68
C TRP A 32 -21.48 8.00 4.95
N GLU A 33 -22.35 8.73 5.64
CA GLU A 33 -23.21 9.73 5.01
C GLU A 33 -22.64 11.15 5.09
N PRO A 34 -22.71 11.92 3.99
CA PRO A 34 -23.09 11.48 2.65
C PRO A 34 -21.94 10.73 1.95
N LEU A 35 -22.25 9.74 1.10
CA LEU A 35 -21.26 8.96 0.36
C LEU A 35 -20.33 9.82 -0.51
N SER A 36 -20.87 10.93 -1.03
CA SER A 36 -20.14 11.92 -1.82
C SER A 36 -18.99 12.56 -1.05
N SER A 37 -19.10 12.72 0.28
CA SER A 37 -18.01 13.21 1.13
C SER A 37 -16.78 12.30 1.10
N PHE A 38 -16.94 11.03 0.71
CA PHE A 38 -15.88 10.04 0.62
C PHE A 38 -15.50 9.69 -0.83
N LEU A 39 -16.09 10.36 -1.83
CA LEU A 39 -15.95 10.04 -3.26
C LEU A 39 -16.28 8.58 -3.59
N ILE A 40 -17.36 8.07 -3.00
CA ILE A 40 -17.87 6.73 -3.29
C ILE A 40 -18.99 6.85 -4.33
N ASP A 41 -18.86 6.14 -5.45
CA ASP A 41 -19.93 6.03 -6.47
C ASP A 41 -21.13 5.26 -5.89
N GLU A 42 -22.33 5.86 -5.93
CA GLU A 42 -23.56 5.30 -5.36
C GLU A 42 -23.95 3.96 -5.98
N LYS A 43 -23.72 3.75 -7.28
CA LYS A 43 -24.02 2.47 -7.95
C LYS A 43 -23.07 1.38 -7.45
N VAL A 44 -21.82 1.75 -7.16
CA VAL A 44 -20.84 0.85 -6.59
C VAL A 44 -21.18 0.50 -5.15
N TRP A 45 -21.64 1.49 -4.36
CA TRP A 45 -22.16 1.24 -3.02
C TRP A 45 -23.34 0.29 -3.05
N ALA A 46 -24.35 0.58 -3.87
CA ALA A 46 -25.54 -0.25 -4.00
C ALA A 46 -25.20 -1.70 -4.40
N TYR A 47 -24.25 -1.88 -5.31
CA TYR A 47 -23.76 -3.22 -5.65
C TYR A 47 -23.05 -3.89 -4.47
N ALA A 48 -22.05 -3.24 -3.88
CA ALA A 48 -21.16 -3.90 -2.91
C ALA A 48 -21.80 -4.10 -1.54
N ILE A 49 -22.59 -3.14 -1.08
CA ILE A 49 -23.15 -3.11 0.27
C ILE A 49 -24.57 -3.64 0.24
N ASP A 50 -25.45 -3.02 -0.54
CA ASP A 50 -26.88 -3.34 -0.49
C ASP A 50 -27.19 -4.70 -1.14
N GLN A 51 -26.62 -4.99 -2.32
CA GLN A 51 -26.86 -6.26 -3.03
C GLN A 51 -25.99 -7.41 -2.55
N LYS A 52 -24.71 -7.16 -2.26
CA LYS A 52 -23.76 -8.23 -1.85
C LYS A 52 -23.62 -8.40 -0.34
N GLY A 53 -24.12 -7.46 0.46
CA GLY A 53 -24.04 -7.51 1.92
C GLY A 53 -22.60 -7.44 2.43
N TYR A 54 -21.67 -6.83 1.68
CA TYR A 54 -20.30 -6.68 2.16
C TYR A 54 -20.24 -5.61 3.25
N ASP A 55 -19.38 -5.85 4.23
CA ASP A 55 -19.05 -4.88 5.27
C ASP A 55 -18.33 -3.66 4.65
N PRO A 56 -18.88 -2.43 4.73
CA PRO A 56 -18.34 -1.26 4.03
C PRO A 56 -16.86 -1.00 4.28
N LYS A 57 -16.38 -1.18 5.52
CA LYS A 57 -14.95 -0.97 5.86
C LYS A 57 -14.00 -1.97 5.21
N LYS A 58 -14.51 -3.06 4.64
CA LYS A 58 -13.70 -4.03 3.87
C LYS A 58 -13.67 -3.69 2.38
N VAL A 59 -14.52 -2.77 1.94
CA VAL A 59 -14.63 -2.37 0.53
C VAL A 59 -14.06 -0.98 0.34
N PHE A 60 -14.57 -0.01 1.11
CA PHE A 60 -14.24 1.40 0.99
C PHE A 60 -13.35 1.88 2.15
N CYS A 61 -12.52 2.86 1.85
CA CYS A 61 -11.65 3.51 2.80
C CYS A 61 -12.39 4.61 3.56
N HIS A 62 -12.30 4.57 4.89
CA HIS A 62 -12.83 5.62 5.77
C HIS A 62 -11.70 6.32 6.53
N PRO A 63 -11.71 7.66 6.67
CA PRO A 63 -10.66 8.40 7.38
C PRO A 63 -10.46 7.93 8.83
N ASP A 64 -11.52 7.67 9.59
CA ASP A 64 -11.43 7.14 10.96
C ASP A 64 -10.67 5.82 11.07
N VAL A 65 -10.75 4.96 10.04
CA VAL A 65 -9.97 3.70 10.03
C VAL A 65 -8.48 4.00 9.90
N LEU A 66 -8.13 4.98 9.05
CA LEU A 66 -6.75 5.42 8.87
C LEU A 66 -6.20 6.15 10.10
N LEU A 67 -7.03 7.00 10.74
CA LEU A 67 -6.65 7.73 11.94
C LEU A 67 -6.45 6.80 13.13
N ASN A 68 -7.29 5.76 13.26
CA ASN A 68 -7.13 4.74 14.28
C ASN A 68 -5.86 3.91 14.07
N ASN A 69 -5.52 3.60 12.82
CA ASN A 69 -4.29 2.89 12.50
C ASN A 69 -3.81 3.23 11.08
N SER A 70 -2.74 4.04 10.98
CA SER A 70 -2.18 4.48 9.69
C SER A 70 -1.68 3.33 8.82
N LYS A 71 -1.37 2.16 9.40
CA LYS A 71 -1.02 0.95 8.63
C LYS A 71 -2.19 0.38 7.83
N ALA A 72 -3.43 0.80 8.10
CA ALA A 72 -4.59 0.47 7.29
C ALA A 72 -4.44 0.96 5.83
N ILE A 73 -3.59 1.95 5.57
CA ILE A 73 -3.25 2.39 4.21
C ILE A 73 -2.77 1.23 3.33
N ILE A 74 -2.00 0.29 3.89
CA ILE A 74 -1.52 -0.90 3.16
C ILE A 74 -2.68 -1.69 2.57
N TYR A 75 -3.76 -1.83 3.35
CA TYR A 75 -4.93 -2.59 2.95
C TYR A 75 -5.64 -1.94 1.77
N TYR A 76 -5.99 -0.66 1.90
CA TYR A 76 -6.74 0.06 0.86
C TYR A 76 -5.90 0.33 -0.38
N ARG A 77 -4.60 0.62 -0.24
CA ARG A 77 -3.68 0.69 -1.39
C ARG A 77 -3.62 -0.65 -2.12
N GLY A 78 -3.57 -1.75 -1.36
CA GLY A 78 -3.63 -3.10 -1.90
C GLY A 78 -4.92 -3.38 -2.67
N LEU A 79 -6.07 -2.92 -2.18
CA LEU A 79 -7.35 -3.03 -2.90
C LEU A 79 -7.34 -2.24 -4.22
N CYS A 80 -6.66 -1.09 -4.23
CA CYS A 80 -6.53 -0.25 -5.42
C CYS A 80 -5.54 -0.80 -6.47
N GLY A 81 -4.76 -1.84 -6.16
CA GLY A 81 -3.75 -2.34 -7.10
C GLY A 81 -2.50 -1.45 -7.21
N LEU A 82 -2.33 -0.46 -6.32
CA LEU A 82 -1.32 0.59 -6.48
C LEU A 82 0.04 0.19 -5.88
N SER A 83 1.10 0.31 -6.67
CA SER A 83 2.48 0.24 -6.15
C SER A 83 2.76 1.41 -5.19
N LEU A 84 3.81 1.30 -4.38
CA LEU A 84 4.23 2.42 -3.51
C LEU A 84 4.58 3.68 -4.32
N LYS A 85 5.25 3.51 -5.47
CA LYS A 85 5.60 4.62 -6.36
C LYS A 85 4.35 5.30 -6.90
N ALA A 86 3.41 4.54 -7.46
CA ALA A 86 2.17 5.09 -7.98
C ALA A 86 1.35 5.78 -6.87
N ALA A 87 1.25 5.17 -5.69
CA ALA A 87 0.56 5.79 -4.56
C ALA A 87 1.23 7.10 -4.12
N LYS A 88 2.56 7.19 -4.18
CA LYS A 88 3.30 8.42 -3.88
C LYS A 88 2.98 9.55 -4.86
N ASP A 89 2.78 9.24 -6.13
CA ASP A 89 2.43 10.24 -7.15
C ASP A 89 1.08 10.92 -6.85
N TYR A 90 0.12 10.20 -6.25
CA TYR A 90 -1.19 10.75 -5.88
C TYR A 90 -1.25 11.33 -4.45
N LEU A 91 -0.54 10.71 -3.50
CA LEU A 91 -0.72 10.95 -2.06
C LEU A 91 0.50 11.62 -1.39
N GLY A 92 1.59 11.80 -2.12
CA GLY A 92 2.90 12.07 -1.55
C GLY A 92 3.43 10.88 -0.74
N SER A 93 4.49 11.09 0.05
CA SER A 93 5.09 10.02 0.84
C SER A 93 4.10 9.42 1.85
N ILE A 94 3.93 8.10 1.79
CA ILE A 94 3.06 7.28 2.64
C ILE A 94 3.80 6.10 3.29
N GLU A 95 5.07 5.88 2.95
CA GLU A 95 5.89 4.76 3.39
C GLU A 95 6.02 4.74 4.92
N SER A 96 6.29 5.90 5.52
CA SER A 96 6.37 6.06 6.98
C SER A 96 5.02 5.80 7.66
N LEU A 97 3.90 6.07 7.00
CA LEU A 97 2.56 5.79 7.51
C LEU A 97 2.27 4.28 7.45
N GLU A 98 2.64 3.61 6.37
CA GLU A 98 2.52 2.15 6.25
C GLU A 98 3.39 1.40 7.27
N GLU A 99 4.52 1.98 7.66
CA GLU A 99 5.37 1.46 8.73
C GLU A 99 4.83 1.80 10.13
N GLY A 100 3.83 2.68 10.24
CA GLY A 100 3.26 3.19 11.48
C GLY A 100 4.20 4.12 12.25
N LYS A 101 5.15 4.74 11.55
CA LYS A 101 6.13 5.69 12.12
C LYS A 101 5.71 7.16 11.92
N GLY A 102 4.77 7.44 11.02
CA GLY A 102 4.26 8.79 10.76
C GLY A 102 2.95 9.09 11.47
N LYS A 103 2.76 10.37 11.85
CA LYS A 103 1.46 10.90 12.29
C LYS A 103 0.58 11.20 11.08
N LEU A 104 -0.69 10.79 11.14
CA LEU A 104 -1.68 11.08 10.11
C LEU A 104 -2.68 12.10 10.64
N GLY A 105 -2.74 13.28 10.02
CA GLY A 105 -3.74 14.29 10.34
C GLY A 105 -5.10 14.01 9.69
N PRO A 106 -6.21 14.55 10.23
CA PRO A 106 -7.56 14.34 9.70
C PRO A 106 -7.73 14.70 8.23
N GLU A 107 -7.18 15.84 7.79
CA GLU A 107 -7.27 16.28 6.39
C GLU A 107 -6.57 15.32 5.43
N LYS A 108 -5.35 14.89 5.78
CA LYS A 108 -4.60 13.91 4.99
C LYS A 108 -5.29 12.55 4.97
N ALA A 109 -5.90 12.14 6.09
CA ALA A 109 -6.69 10.90 6.15
C ALA A 109 -7.91 10.96 5.20
N LEU A 110 -8.64 12.08 5.19
CA LEU A 110 -9.77 12.28 4.29
C LEU A 110 -9.34 12.28 2.82
N LYS A 111 -8.23 12.98 2.50
CA LYS A 111 -7.67 12.99 1.13
C LYS A 111 -7.29 11.58 0.67
N ILE A 112 -6.59 10.81 1.51
CA ILE A 112 -6.21 9.43 1.20
C ILE A 112 -7.46 8.57 0.97
N ALA A 113 -8.44 8.66 1.88
CA ALA A 113 -9.68 7.89 1.77
C ALA A 113 -10.41 8.16 0.46
N ARG A 114 -10.60 9.43 0.10
CA ARG A 114 -11.23 9.86 -1.16
C ARG A 114 -10.53 9.33 -2.40
N ILE A 115 -9.20 9.43 -2.44
CA ILE A 115 -8.41 8.95 -3.57
C ILE A 115 -8.53 7.44 -3.72
N PHE A 116 -8.38 6.68 -2.62
CA PHE A 116 -8.58 5.23 -2.67
C PHE A 116 -10.00 4.86 -3.08
N ASN A 117 -11.03 5.53 -2.56
CA ASN A 117 -12.41 5.26 -2.93
C ASN A 117 -12.68 5.52 -4.42
N THR A 118 -12.03 6.54 -5.00
CA THR A 118 -12.11 6.79 -6.44
C THR A 118 -11.57 5.61 -7.25
N PHE A 119 -10.42 5.06 -6.87
CA PHE A 119 -9.86 3.86 -7.51
C PHE A 119 -10.72 2.62 -7.28
N ILE A 120 -11.16 2.38 -6.04
CA ILE A 120 -12.00 1.24 -5.68
C ILE A 120 -13.32 1.28 -6.46
N SER A 121 -13.98 2.43 -6.51
CA SER A 121 -15.20 2.61 -7.28
C SER A 121 -14.97 2.35 -8.76
N SER A 122 -13.88 2.86 -9.34
CA SER A 122 -13.52 2.58 -10.73
C SER A 122 -13.29 1.09 -10.99
N ILE A 123 -12.56 0.39 -10.11
CA ILE A 123 -12.27 -1.04 -10.24
C ILE A 123 -13.56 -1.86 -10.19
N ILE A 124 -14.43 -1.60 -9.21
CA ILE A 124 -15.67 -2.37 -9.05
C ILE A 124 -16.62 -2.11 -10.23
N LYS A 125 -16.77 -0.84 -10.64
CA LYS A 125 -17.64 -0.45 -11.75
C LYS A 125 -17.24 -1.08 -13.08
N ASN A 126 -15.94 -1.20 -13.34
CA ASN A 126 -15.40 -1.74 -14.58
C ASN A 126 -15.14 -3.25 -14.51
N SER A 127 -15.47 -3.92 -13.40
CA SER A 127 -15.30 -5.35 -13.24
C SER A 127 -16.65 -6.05 -13.34
N THR A 128 -16.77 -7.00 -14.27
CA THR A 128 -18.02 -7.73 -14.53
C THR A 128 -18.48 -8.60 -13.34
N LYS A 129 -17.55 -9.03 -12.47
CA LYS A 129 -17.83 -9.92 -11.32
C LYS A 129 -16.91 -9.64 -10.13
N TRP A 130 -16.81 -8.38 -9.71
CA TRP A 130 -15.99 -8.07 -8.52
C TRP A 130 -16.56 -8.74 -7.26
N THR A 131 -15.68 -9.30 -6.44
CA THR A 131 -16.01 -9.88 -5.14
C THR A 131 -14.95 -9.48 -4.13
N ILE A 132 -15.31 -9.49 -2.84
CA ILE A 132 -14.35 -9.20 -1.77
C ILE A 132 -13.15 -10.16 -1.78
N LYS A 133 -13.36 -11.43 -2.17
CA LYS A 133 -12.28 -12.43 -2.31
C LYS A 133 -11.30 -12.05 -3.41
N ASN A 134 -11.79 -11.53 -4.54
CA ASN A 134 -10.94 -11.00 -5.60
C ASN A 134 -10.20 -9.74 -5.14
N GLY A 135 -10.84 -8.85 -4.37
CA GLY A 135 -10.17 -7.72 -3.73
C GLY A 135 -8.99 -8.16 -2.84
N TYR A 136 -9.16 -9.20 -2.01
CA TYR A 136 -8.06 -9.74 -1.21
C TYR A 136 -6.91 -10.31 -2.04
N ARG A 137 -7.21 -10.92 -3.19
CA ARG A 137 -6.18 -11.36 -4.14
C ARG A 137 -5.42 -10.17 -4.73
N THR A 138 -6.11 -9.07 -5.03
CA THR A 138 -5.47 -7.82 -5.47
C THR A 138 -4.49 -7.29 -4.42
N ILE A 139 -4.84 -7.34 -3.13
CA ILE A 139 -3.92 -6.94 -2.05
C ILE A 139 -2.64 -7.78 -2.09
N ILE A 140 -2.76 -9.11 -2.18
CA ILE A 140 -1.61 -10.01 -2.22
C ILE A 140 -0.74 -9.70 -3.45
N ALA A 141 -1.35 -9.56 -4.63
CA ALA A 141 -0.65 -9.24 -5.87
C ALA A 141 0.10 -7.90 -5.76
N THR A 142 -0.56 -6.87 -5.22
CA THR A 142 0.02 -5.52 -5.03
C THR A 142 1.20 -5.54 -4.07
N LEU A 143 1.10 -6.31 -2.98
CA LEU A 143 2.21 -6.47 -2.04
C LEU A 143 3.37 -7.26 -2.65
N GLY A 144 3.08 -8.24 -3.51
CA GLY A 144 4.09 -8.95 -4.31
C GLY A 144 4.85 -8.01 -5.24
N ILE A 145 4.14 -7.18 -6.00
CA ILE A 145 4.75 -6.14 -6.88
C ILE A 145 5.60 -5.17 -6.06
N THR A 146 5.09 -4.74 -4.91
CA THR A 146 5.82 -3.83 -4.01
C THR A 146 7.11 -4.48 -3.50
N LEU A 147 7.03 -5.76 -3.11
CA LEU A 147 8.17 -6.53 -2.63
C LEU A 147 9.24 -6.68 -3.72
N ASP A 148 8.84 -7.03 -4.95
CA ASP A 148 9.76 -7.15 -6.09
C ASP A 148 10.49 -5.82 -6.36
N GLY A 149 9.76 -4.70 -6.33
CA GLY A 149 10.34 -3.36 -6.49
C GLY A 149 11.39 -3.03 -5.42
N VAL A 150 11.09 -3.31 -4.14
CA VAL A 150 12.05 -3.11 -3.04
C VAL A 150 13.31 -3.97 -3.24
N MET A 151 13.14 -5.21 -3.71
CA MET A 151 14.27 -6.12 -3.94
C MET A 151 15.16 -5.65 -5.09
N ARG A 152 14.60 -5.18 -6.20
CA ARG A 152 15.38 -4.62 -7.31
C ARG A 152 16.23 -3.43 -6.85
N ASN A 153 15.65 -2.55 -6.04
CA ASN A 153 16.36 -1.40 -5.49
C ASN A 153 17.52 -1.83 -4.58
N ASN A 154 17.28 -2.75 -3.63
CA ASN A 154 18.31 -3.24 -2.71
C ASN A 154 19.50 -3.88 -3.44
N ILE A 155 19.23 -4.63 -4.53
CA ILE A 155 20.29 -5.23 -5.34
C ILE A 155 21.08 -4.16 -6.09
N GLY A 156 20.41 -3.14 -6.61
CA GLY A 156 21.07 -1.98 -7.21
C GLY A 156 22.02 -1.30 -6.22
N THR A 157 21.56 -1.03 -5.00
CA THR A 157 22.39 -0.43 -3.94
C THR A 157 23.60 -1.30 -3.60
N LEU A 158 23.41 -2.61 -3.39
CA LEU A 158 24.53 -3.52 -3.11
C LEU A 158 25.57 -3.57 -4.24
N ALA A 159 25.11 -3.49 -5.50
CA ALA A 159 26.01 -3.45 -6.65
C ALA A 159 26.79 -2.12 -6.70
N GLU A 160 26.10 -1.00 -6.45
CA GLU A 160 26.72 0.32 -6.39
C GLU A 160 27.78 0.38 -5.29
N ASP A 161 27.47 -0.09 -4.08
CA ASP A 161 28.41 -0.11 -2.95
C ASP A 161 29.66 -0.93 -3.26
N ARG A 162 29.49 -2.07 -3.96
CA ARG A 162 30.61 -2.93 -4.35
C ARG A 162 31.50 -2.26 -5.40
N ILE A 163 30.90 -1.63 -6.42
CA ILE A 163 31.65 -0.88 -7.44
C ILE A 163 32.38 0.29 -6.78
N ARG A 164 31.71 1.04 -5.91
CA ARG A 164 32.31 2.16 -5.16
C ARG A 164 33.52 1.69 -4.35
N ALA A 165 33.42 0.57 -3.65
CA ALA A 165 34.53 -0.01 -2.91
C ALA A 165 35.72 -0.35 -3.82
N MET A 166 35.47 -1.00 -4.96
CA MET A 166 36.51 -1.33 -5.95
C MET A 166 37.19 -0.08 -6.54
N VAL A 167 36.42 0.98 -6.80
CA VAL A 167 36.98 2.25 -7.31
C VAL A 167 37.87 2.92 -6.26
N ILE A 168 37.44 2.92 -4.99
CA ILE A 168 38.25 3.47 -3.88
C ILE A 168 39.55 2.67 -3.70
N GLU A 169 39.46 1.34 -3.72
CA GLU A 169 40.63 0.45 -3.66
C GLU A 169 41.59 0.72 -4.82
N TRP A 170 41.07 0.78 -6.05
CA TRP A 170 41.87 1.08 -7.23
C TRP A 170 42.55 2.46 -7.18
N ILE A 171 41.86 3.50 -6.71
CA ILE A 171 42.43 4.84 -6.51
C ILE A 171 43.58 4.80 -5.50
N GLY A 172 43.40 4.05 -4.41
CA GLY A 172 44.42 3.86 -3.37
C GLY A 172 45.65 3.14 -3.91
N ASP A 173 45.45 2.03 -4.63
CA ASP A 173 46.53 1.22 -5.21
C ASP A 173 47.34 1.98 -6.27
N ASN A 174 46.70 2.91 -7.00
CA ASN A 174 47.35 3.70 -8.04
C ASN A 174 47.87 5.05 -7.52
N SER A 175 47.87 5.28 -6.20
CA SER A 175 48.31 6.55 -5.60
C SER A 175 47.65 7.79 -6.21
N LEU A 176 46.40 7.66 -6.68
CA LEU A 176 45.65 8.75 -7.32
C LEU A 176 45.02 9.71 -6.30
N PHE A 177 45.44 9.64 -5.03
CA PHE A 177 45.27 10.73 -4.09
C PHE A 177 46.15 11.90 -4.53
N LEU A 178 45.63 12.72 -5.45
CA LEU A 178 46.19 14.03 -5.74
C LEU A 178 45.97 14.95 -4.53
N LEU A 179 47.04 15.64 -4.16
CA LEU A 179 47.18 16.78 -3.22
C LEU A 179 45.93 17.66 -3.07
#